data_AF-I7B8J8-F1
#
_entry.id   AF-I7B8J8-F1
#
_cell.length_a   1.000
_cell.length_b   1.000
_cell.length_c   1.000
_cell.angle_alpha   90.00
_cell.angle_beta   90.00
_cell.angle_gamma   90.00
#
_symmetry.space_group_name_H-M   'P 1'
#
loop_
_entity.id
_entity.type
_entity.pdbx_description
1 polymer ?
#
loop_
_entity_poly.entity_id
_entity_poly.type
_entity_poly.pdbx_seq_one_letter_code
_entity_poly.pdbx_strand_id
1 'polypeptide(L)'
;MTATGSAVAKTEKKQRKKAKSDLETGGPKRPLNSWMAYRKYYNRVLAPHTQKAISGCLAQLWKADLFTAKWALLAKAYSVVRGSGEKKDAPLDEYFAICAPLIGIIPPEMYLEIMGWQVLPPQDGNPEKVPQLVRSFEPSLDCFDEEHTTTNLGVDDLVSACFAAGYGQQSSNGPQSASAHGSL
;
A
#
# COMPACT_ATOMS: atom_id res chain seq x y z
N MET A 1 40.93 -53.45 17.65
CA MET A 1 41.09 -52.44 16.57
C MET A 1 39.77 -52.35 15.83
N THR A 2 38.91 -51.42 16.23
CA THR A 2 37.55 -51.22 15.71
C THR A 2 37.55 -50.04 14.75
N ALA A 3 37.20 -50.28 13.48
CA ALA A 3 37.02 -49.24 12.48
C ALA A 3 35.53 -49.03 12.24
N THR A 4 35.01 -47.87 12.66
CA THR A 4 33.63 -47.44 12.42
C THR A 4 33.66 -46.37 11.34
N GLY A 5 33.30 -46.75 10.10
CA GLY A 5 33.09 -45.80 9.01
C GLY A 5 31.66 -45.25 9.06
N SER A 6 31.50 -43.98 9.44
CA SER A 6 30.22 -43.26 9.34
C SER A 6 30.05 -42.66 7.94
N ALA A 7 28.99 -43.06 7.25
CA ALA A 7 28.56 -42.47 5.98
C ALA A 7 27.81 -41.15 6.22
N VAL A 8 28.30 -40.05 5.63
CA VAL A 8 27.63 -38.75 5.62
C VAL A 8 26.71 -38.67 4.41
N ALA A 9 25.39 -38.56 4.67
CA ALA A 9 24.37 -38.35 3.66
C ALA A 9 24.46 -36.94 3.06
N LYS A 10 24.56 -36.86 1.73
CA LYS A 10 24.55 -35.60 0.97
C LYS A 10 23.10 -35.12 0.81
N THR A 11 22.81 -33.90 1.25
CA THR A 11 21.51 -33.25 1.05
C THR A 11 21.48 -32.56 -0.31
N GLU A 12 20.55 -32.94 -1.18
CA GLU A 12 20.39 -32.40 -2.53
C GLU A 12 19.84 -30.97 -2.50
N LYS A 13 20.51 -30.07 -3.22
CA LYS A 13 20.08 -28.68 -3.42
C LYS A 13 18.89 -28.63 -4.38
N LYS A 14 17.71 -28.27 -3.87
CA LYS A 14 16.50 -28.03 -4.65
C LYS A 14 16.70 -26.86 -5.61
N GLN A 15 16.78 -27.17 -6.90
CA GLN A 15 16.92 -26.24 -8.02
C GLN A 15 15.77 -25.20 -8.02
N ARG A 16 16.14 -23.92 -8.03
CA ARG A 16 15.22 -22.78 -8.13
C ARG A 16 14.69 -22.71 -9.58
N LYS A 17 13.39 -22.96 -9.77
CA LYS A 17 12.74 -22.89 -11.09
C LYS A 17 12.84 -21.46 -11.67
N LYS A 18 13.30 -21.40 -12.91
CA LYS A 18 13.45 -20.22 -13.78
C LYS A 18 12.07 -19.59 -14.06
N ALA A 19 12.02 -18.26 -14.07
CA ALA A 19 10.81 -17.48 -14.33
C ALA A 19 10.19 -17.83 -15.70
N LYS A 20 8.88 -18.10 -15.71
CA LYS A 20 8.09 -18.26 -16.93
C LYS A 20 7.59 -16.90 -17.36
N SER A 21 7.87 -16.61 -18.62
CA SER A 21 7.54 -15.43 -19.42
C SER A 21 6.07 -15.05 -19.39
N ASP A 22 5.84 -13.74 -19.52
CA ASP A 22 4.56 -13.08 -19.76
C ASP A 22 3.70 -13.82 -20.78
N LEU A 23 2.61 -14.41 -20.29
CA LEU A 23 1.40 -14.68 -21.05
C LEU A 23 0.29 -13.86 -20.39
N GLU A 24 -0.29 -12.93 -21.16
CA GLU A 24 -1.66 -12.41 -21.07
C GLU A 24 -2.34 -12.71 -19.72
N THR A 25 -2.19 -11.81 -18.74
CA THR A 25 -2.69 -12.01 -17.37
C THR A 25 -4.20 -11.77 -17.26
N GLY A 26 -4.98 -12.62 -17.91
CA GLY A 26 -6.44 -12.74 -17.75
C GLY A 26 -6.88 -13.52 -16.51
N GLY A 27 -6.02 -13.65 -15.50
CA GLY A 27 -6.33 -14.30 -14.23
C GLY A 27 -6.73 -13.27 -13.15
N PRO A 28 -7.47 -13.69 -12.11
CA PRO A 28 -7.79 -12.81 -10.98
C PRO A 28 -6.55 -12.12 -10.43
N LYS A 29 -6.56 -10.79 -10.41
CA LYS A 29 -5.47 -10.01 -9.83
C LYS A 29 -5.39 -10.34 -8.34
N ARG A 30 -4.19 -10.59 -7.82
CA ARG A 30 -3.99 -10.89 -6.38
C ARG A 30 -4.62 -9.78 -5.53
N PRO A 31 -5.36 -10.12 -4.46
CA PRO A 31 -5.95 -9.14 -3.55
C PRO A 31 -4.84 -8.29 -2.91
N LEU A 32 -5.15 -7.03 -2.65
CA LEU A 32 -4.28 -6.14 -1.90
C LEU A 32 -4.30 -6.57 -0.43
N ASN A 33 -3.15 -6.56 0.23
CA ASN A 33 -3.06 -6.74 1.68
C ASN A 33 -2.91 -5.38 2.38
N SER A 34 -3.32 -5.32 3.65
CA SER A 34 -3.33 -4.08 4.46
C SER A 34 -1.95 -3.43 4.57
N TRP A 35 -0.90 -4.22 4.79
CA TRP A 35 0.48 -3.72 4.83
C TRP A 35 0.90 -3.06 3.51
N MET A 36 0.53 -3.62 2.35
CA MET A 36 0.83 -3.02 1.06
C MET A 36 0.06 -1.72 0.82
N ALA A 37 -1.18 -1.62 1.34
CA ALA A 37 -1.95 -0.38 1.30
C ALA A 37 -1.27 0.70 2.15
N TYR A 38 -0.96 0.38 3.41
CA TYR A 38 -0.23 1.25 4.33
C TYR A 38 1.10 1.73 3.73
N ARG A 39 1.90 0.77 3.23
CA ARG A 39 3.23 1.06 2.67
C ARG A 39 3.14 1.99 1.47
N LYS A 40 2.15 1.79 0.59
CA LYS A 40 1.95 2.66 -0.59
C LYS A 40 1.56 4.07 -0.17
N TYR A 41 0.65 4.20 0.79
CA TYR A 41 0.13 5.50 1.25
C TYR A 41 1.21 6.34 1.94
N TYR A 42 1.91 5.77 2.93
CA TYR A 42 2.92 6.49 3.71
C TYR A 42 4.34 6.46 3.13
N ASN A 43 4.56 5.86 1.95
CA ASN A 43 5.90 5.85 1.32
C ASN A 43 6.51 7.25 1.22
N ARG A 44 5.67 8.23 0.88
CA ARG A 44 6.05 9.63 0.68
C ARG A 44 6.58 10.32 1.94
N VAL A 45 6.20 9.85 3.13
CA VAL A 45 6.59 10.40 4.42
C VAL A 45 8.10 10.35 4.64
N LEU A 46 8.76 9.39 3.99
CA LEU A 46 10.20 9.12 4.14
C LEU A 46 10.98 9.45 2.86
N ALA A 47 10.40 10.21 1.93
CA ALA A 47 11.16 10.74 0.80
C ALA A 47 12.21 11.75 1.31
N PRO A 48 13.41 11.84 0.70
CA PRO A 48 13.87 11.15 -0.52
C PRO A 48 14.70 9.87 -0.25
N HIS A 49 14.52 9.18 0.89
CA HIS A 49 15.31 7.99 1.21
C HIS A 49 15.09 6.85 0.20
N THR A 50 16.03 5.90 0.14
CA THR A 50 15.94 4.76 -0.78
C THR A 50 14.77 3.84 -0.41
N GLN A 51 14.19 3.13 -1.40
CA GLN A 51 13.08 2.19 -1.11
C GLN A 51 13.46 1.08 -0.12
N LYS A 52 14.73 0.66 -0.09
CA LYS A 52 15.22 -0.31 0.91
C LYS A 52 15.13 0.28 2.33
N ALA A 53 15.64 1.50 2.51
CA ALA A 53 15.58 2.21 3.80
C ALA A 53 14.14 2.51 4.22
N ILE A 54 13.32 3.07 3.31
CA ILE A 54 11.91 3.38 3.55
C ILE A 54 11.14 2.13 4.00
N SER A 55 11.36 0.98 3.36
CA SER A 55 10.65 -0.24 3.71
C SER A 55 10.94 -0.73 5.13
N GLY A 56 12.16 -0.53 5.63
CA GLY A 56 12.53 -0.87 7.01
C GLY A 56 11.83 0.04 8.01
N CYS A 57 11.88 1.35 7.78
CA CYS A 57 11.22 2.36 8.61
C CYS A 57 9.70 2.16 8.65
N LEU A 58 9.05 1.98 7.50
CA LEU A 58 7.60 1.73 7.47
C LEU A 58 7.21 0.45 8.23
N ALA A 59 8.07 -0.58 8.24
CA ALA A 59 7.78 -1.80 8.98
C ALA A 59 7.84 -1.58 10.50
N GLN A 60 8.66 -0.62 10.96
CA GLN A 60 8.67 -0.17 12.35
C GLN A 60 7.43 0.65 12.67
N LEU A 61 7.07 1.62 11.81
CA LEU A 61 5.87 2.44 11.99
C LEU A 61 4.59 1.59 12.01
N TRP A 62 4.48 0.58 11.13
CA TRP A 62 3.34 -0.35 11.09
C TRP A 62 3.14 -1.14 12.39
N LYS A 63 4.22 -1.54 13.07
CA LYS A 63 4.11 -2.25 14.35
C LYS A 63 3.50 -1.40 15.45
N ALA A 64 3.61 -0.07 15.33
CA ALA A 64 3.06 0.90 16.28
C ALA A 64 1.76 1.53 15.78
N ASP A 65 1.23 1.12 14.62
CA ASP A 65 0.03 1.70 14.05
C ASP A 65 -1.22 1.21 14.78
N LEU A 66 -2.02 2.15 15.30
CA LEU A 66 -3.23 1.84 16.06
C LEU A 66 -4.43 1.51 15.15
N PHE A 67 -4.32 1.74 13.84
CA PHE A 67 -5.44 1.74 12.89
C PHE A 67 -5.35 0.63 11.84
N THR A 68 -4.65 -0.47 12.15
CA THR A 68 -4.46 -1.62 11.22
C THR A 68 -5.77 -2.21 10.69
N ALA A 69 -6.88 -2.13 11.45
CA ALA A 69 -8.21 -2.53 11.00
C ALA A 69 -8.73 -1.67 9.84
N LYS A 70 -8.51 -0.35 9.88
CA LYS A 70 -8.87 0.56 8.78
C LYS A 70 -8.07 0.25 7.51
N TRP A 71 -6.80 -0.12 7.66
CA TRP A 71 -5.99 -0.60 6.53
C TRP A 71 -6.50 -1.91 5.91
N ALA A 72 -7.00 -2.84 6.73
CA ALA A 72 -7.63 -4.06 6.24
C ALA A 72 -8.92 -3.77 5.47
N LEU A 73 -9.72 -2.81 5.94
CA LEU A 73 -10.93 -2.35 5.28
C LEU A 73 -10.62 -1.76 3.89
N LEU A 74 -9.64 -0.84 3.82
CA LEU A 74 -9.19 -0.25 2.55
C LEU A 74 -8.68 -1.32 1.56
N ALA A 75 -7.84 -2.23 2.04
CA ALA A 75 -7.28 -3.27 1.19
C ALA A 75 -8.35 -4.20 0.61
N LYS A 76 -9.37 -4.52 1.42
CA LYS A 76 -10.51 -5.33 0.99
C LYS A 76 -11.38 -4.59 -0.02
N ALA A 77 -11.77 -3.34 0.25
CA ALA A 77 -12.57 -2.54 -0.67
C ALA A 77 -11.87 -2.31 -2.02
N TYR A 78 -10.57 -1.96 -2.01
CA TYR A 78 -9.79 -1.84 -3.24
C TYR A 78 -9.76 -3.15 -4.05
N SER A 79 -9.63 -4.30 -3.38
CA SER A 79 -9.63 -5.61 -4.05
C SER A 79 -10.95 -5.89 -4.77
N VAL A 80 -12.08 -5.47 -4.19
CA VAL A 80 -13.41 -5.56 -4.80
C VAL A 80 -13.50 -4.64 -6.02
N VAL A 81 -13.18 -3.34 -5.86
CA VAL A 81 -13.25 -2.35 -6.94
C VAL A 81 -12.38 -2.78 -8.12
N ARG A 82 -11.13 -3.18 -7.87
CA ARG A 82 -10.19 -3.65 -8.90
C ARG A 82 -10.62 -4.96 -9.56
N GLY A 83 -11.34 -5.82 -8.85
CA GLY A 83 -11.86 -7.09 -9.35
C GLY A 83 -13.13 -6.95 -10.20
N SER A 84 -13.89 -5.86 -10.02
CA SER A 84 -15.19 -5.64 -10.68
C SER A 84 -15.11 -5.17 -12.15
N GLY A 85 -13.92 -4.77 -12.64
CA GLY A 85 -13.78 -4.14 -13.96
C GLY A 85 -12.94 -4.96 -14.95
N GLU A 86 -13.42 -5.05 -16.19
CA GLU A 86 -12.58 -5.48 -17.32
C GLU A 86 -11.59 -4.36 -17.67
N LYS A 87 -10.29 -4.63 -17.49
CA LYS A 87 -9.16 -3.80 -17.96
C LYS A 87 -9.15 -2.32 -17.52
N LYS A 88 -9.79 -1.96 -16.40
CA LYS A 88 -9.63 -0.62 -15.82
C LYS A 88 -8.27 -0.49 -15.10
N ASP A 89 -7.53 0.56 -15.43
CA ASP A 89 -6.45 1.02 -14.56
C ASP A 89 -7.08 1.47 -13.25
N ALA A 90 -6.58 0.91 -12.15
CA ALA A 90 -7.07 1.16 -10.80
C ALA A 90 -5.90 1.76 -10.01
N PRO A 91 -5.59 3.05 -10.18
CA PRO A 91 -4.47 3.68 -9.52
C PRO A 91 -4.73 3.81 -8.01
N LEU A 92 -3.86 3.19 -7.21
CA LEU A 92 -3.97 3.24 -5.75
C LEU A 92 -3.97 4.66 -5.18
N ASP A 93 -3.27 5.60 -5.81
CA ASP A 93 -3.18 6.97 -5.32
C ASP A 93 -4.55 7.69 -5.42
N GLU A 94 -5.30 7.51 -6.50
CA GLU A 94 -6.67 8.05 -6.64
C GLU A 94 -7.65 7.34 -5.70
N TYR A 95 -7.50 6.01 -5.53
CA TYR A 95 -8.31 5.25 -4.59
C TYR A 95 -8.16 5.79 -3.15
N PHE A 96 -6.92 6.02 -2.71
CA PHE A 96 -6.68 6.56 -1.39
C PHE A 96 -7.17 8.00 -1.24
N ALA A 97 -7.10 8.82 -2.29
CA ALA A 97 -7.65 10.17 -2.26
C ALA A 97 -9.17 10.18 -2.00
N ILE A 98 -9.88 9.14 -2.42
CA ILE A 98 -11.32 8.97 -2.17
C ILE A 98 -11.57 8.34 -0.80
N CYS A 99 -10.99 7.16 -0.53
CA CYS A 99 -11.42 6.33 0.60
C CYS A 99 -10.71 6.61 1.92
N ALA A 100 -9.45 7.07 1.89
CA ALA A 100 -8.68 7.26 3.13
C ALA A 100 -9.31 8.33 4.04
N PRO A 101 -9.78 9.49 3.53
CA PRO A 101 -10.48 10.49 4.36
C PRO A 101 -11.82 10.00 4.92
N LEU A 102 -12.57 9.18 4.15
CA LEU A 102 -13.90 8.71 4.56
C LEU A 102 -13.89 7.88 5.84
N ILE A 103 -12.78 7.19 6.12
CA ILE A 103 -12.60 6.41 7.34
C ILE A 103 -11.57 7.03 8.27
N GLY A 104 -11.20 8.30 8.07
CA GLY A 104 -10.27 9.03 8.92
C GLY A 104 -8.88 8.40 9.04
N ILE A 105 -8.30 7.92 7.93
CA ILE A 105 -6.86 7.63 7.89
C ILE A 105 -6.11 8.96 8.00
N ILE A 106 -5.14 9.01 8.92
CA ILE A 106 -4.29 10.18 9.12
C ILE A 106 -3.54 10.52 7.82
N PRO A 107 -3.57 11.77 7.32
CA PRO A 107 -2.83 12.17 6.13
C PRO A 107 -1.31 11.95 6.30
N PRO A 108 -0.57 11.60 5.23
CA PRO A 108 0.87 11.38 5.31
C PRO A 108 1.65 12.54 5.93
N GLU A 109 1.20 13.76 5.68
CA GLU A 109 1.84 15.00 6.12
C GLU A 109 1.76 15.19 7.64
N MET A 110 0.77 14.57 8.30
CA MET A 110 0.53 14.67 9.75
C MET A 110 0.92 13.39 10.51
N TYR A 111 1.14 12.29 9.80
CA TYR A 111 1.27 10.96 10.41
C TYR A 111 2.38 10.87 11.45
N LEU A 112 3.60 11.32 11.12
CA LEU A 112 4.73 11.19 12.05
C LEU A 112 4.49 11.99 13.32
N GLU A 113 4.03 13.23 13.20
CA GLU A 113 3.79 14.12 14.34
C GLU A 113 2.72 13.54 15.27
N ILE A 114 1.56 13.19 14.73
CA ILE A 114 0.44 12.66 15.51
C ILE A 114 0.81 11.32 16.16
N MET A 115 1.55 10.46 15.46
CA MET A 115 1.97 9.15 15.98
C MET A 115 3.20 9.22 16.90
N GLY A 116 3.72 10.43 17.15
CA GLY A 116 4.84 10.68 18.05
C GLY A 116 6.19 10.20 17.53
N TRP A 117 6.41 10.26 16.21
CA TRP A 117 7.63 9.87 15.54
C TRP A 117 8.43 11.07 15.03
N GLN A 118 9.75 10.95 15.13
CA GLN A 118 10.71 11.82 14.46
C GLN A 118 11.63 11.00 13.57
N VAL A 119 11.96 11.56 12.41
CA VAL A 119 12.91 10.97 11.45
C VAL A 119 14.21 11.76 11.57
N LEU A 120 15.24 11.13 12.14
CA LEU A 120 16.58 11.71 12.21
C LEU A 120 17.46 11.20 11.06
N PRO A 121 18.51 11.96 10.69
CA PRO A 121 19.46 11.52 9.69
C PRO A 121 20.04 10.13 9.99
N PRO A 122 20.48 9.39 8.95
CA PRO A 122 21.19 8.15 9.15
C PRO A 122 22.40 8.35 10.05
N GLN A 123 22.64 7.37 10.93
CA GLN A 123 23.83 7.38 11.78
C GLN A 123 25.11 7.32 10.94
N ASP A 124 26.14 8.06 11.35
CA ASP A 124 27.45 8.02 10.71
C ASP A 124 27.97 6.57 10.66
N GLY A 125 28.49 6.19 9.49
CA GLY A 125 28.99 4.83 9.26
C GLY A 125 27.91 3.80 8.91
N ASN A 126 26.62 4.15 8.86
CA ASN A 126 25.59 3.24 8.34
C ASN A 126 25.69 3.14 6.79
N PRO A 127 26.13 2.00 6.23
CA PRO A 127 26.31 1.86 4.77
C PRO A 127 24.98 1.90 4.01
N GLU A 128 23.88 1.58 4.68
CA GLU A 128 22.54 1.55 4.07
C GLU A 128 21.85 2.92 4.09
N LYS A 129 22.45 3.92 4.76
CA LYS A 129 21.91 5.28 4.90
C LYS A 129 20.43 5.28 5.36
N VAL A 130 20.09 4.36 6.25
CA VAL A 130 18.73 4.22 6.80
C VAL A 130 18.52 5.32 7.84
N PRO A 131 17.46 6.13 7.72
CA PRO A 131 17.17 7.15 8.73
C PRO A 131 16.75 6.49 10.06
N GLN A 132 16.95 7.22 11.14
CA GLN A 132 16.61 6.74 12.47
C GLN A 132 15.19 7.20 12.82
N LEU A 133 14.36 6.26 13.28
CA LEU A 133 13.04 6.57 13.82
C LEU A 133 13.11 6.66 15.33
N VAL A 134 12.84 7.83 15.87
CA VAL A 134 12.83 8.09 17.32
C VAL A 134 11.40 8.38 17.76
N ARG A 135 10.99 7.78 18.88
CA ARG A 135 9.69 8.01 19.50
C ARG A 135 9.79 9.22 20.44
N SER A 136 9.01 10.26 20.19
CA SER A 136 8.87 11.41 21.10
C SER A 136 7.83 11.15 22.18
N PHE A 137 6.74 10.48 21.81
CA PHE A 137 5.69 10.01 22.71
C PHE A 137 4.95 8.83 22.07
N GLU A 138 4.22 8.08 22.87
CA GLU A 138 3.37 6.99 22.40
C GLU A 138 1.90 7.34 22.67
N PRO A 139 1.10 7.65 21.63
CA PRO A 139 -0.30 7.96 21.82
C PRO A 139 -1.10 6.70 22.18
N SER A 140 -2.13 6.87 22.99
CA SER A 140 -3.24 5.92 23.11
C SER A 140 -4.38 6.32 22.17
N LEU A 141 -5.38 5.46 22.01
CA LEU A 141 -6.56 5.77 21.19
C LEU A 141 -7.30 7.04 21.68
N ASP A 142 -7.22 7.36 22.97
CA ASP A 142 -7.88 8.54 23.56
C ASP A 142 -7.21 9.86 23.15
N CYS A 143 -6.03 9.82 22.52
CA CYS A 143 -5.34 11.00 21.99
C CYS A 143 -5.87 11.47 20.63
N PHE A 144 -6.84 10.76 20.05
CA PHE A 144 -7.32 11.00 18.70
C PHE A 144 -8.81 11.34 18.69
N ASP A 145 -9.20 12.23 17.77
CA ASP A 145 -10.59 12.56 17.53
C ASP A 145 -11.38 11.33 17.02
N GLU A 146 -12.71 11.38 17.20
CA GLU A 146 -13.60 10.27 16.85
C GLU A 146 -13.48 9.87 15.38
N GLU A 147 -13.20 10.83 14.48
CA GLU A 147 -12.96 10.57 13.05
C GLU A 147 -11.83 9.56 12.80
N HIS A 148 -10.79 9.58 13.64
CA HIS A 148 -9.63 8.69 13.51
C HIS A 148 -9.83 7.37 14.26
N THR A 149 -10.63 7.34 15.33
CA THR A 149 -10.80 6.15 16.17
C THR A 149 -11.96 5.25 15.74
N THR A 150 -13.02 5.82 15.15
CA THR A 150 -14.20 5.07 14.73
C THR A 150 -14.46 5.19 13.23
N THR A 151 -15.30 4.31 12.72
CA THR A 151 -15.93 4.40 11.40
C THR A 151 -17.16 3.51 11.38
N ASN A 152 -18.25 3.99 10.81
CA ASN A 152 -19.46 3.20 10.54
C ASN A 152 -19.51 2.71 9.07
N LEU A 153 -18.49 3.03 8.26
CA LEU A 153 -18.43 2.63 6.86
C LEU A 153 -17.82 1.23 6.73
N GLY A 154 -18.52 0.37 6.00
CA GLY A 154 -18.08 -0.94 5.60
C GLY A 154 -17.39 -0.97 4.23
N VAL A 155 -17.10 -2.18 3.76
CA VAL A 155 -16.45 -2.41 2.46
C VAL A 155 -17.33 -1.86 1.32
N ASP A 156 -18.63 -2.15 1.37
CA ASP A 156 -19.57 -1.80 0.30
C ASP A 156 -19.80 -0.29 0.21
N ASP A 157 -19.72 0.43 1.33
CA ASP A 157 -19.79 1.90 1.36
C ASP A 157 -18.58 2.51 0.64
N LEU A 158 -17.37 2.00 0.89
CA LEU A 158 -16.15 2.48 0.22
C LEU A 158 -16.15 2.13 -1.28
N VAL A 159 -16.63 0.95 -1.64
CA VAL A 159 -16.80 0.54 -3.04
C VAL A 159 -17.78 1.48 -3.76
N SER A 160 -18.92 1.77 -3.11
CA SER A 160 -19.94 2.69 -3.64
C SER A 160 -19.39 4.10 -3.80
N ALA A 161 -18.61 4.59 -2.84
CA ALA A 161 -17.95 5.89 -2.91
C ALA A 161 -16.97 5.98 -4.10
N CYS A 162 -16.19 4.93 -4.36
CA CYS A 162 -15.32 4.89 -5.55
C CYS A 162 -16.12 5.01 -6.85
N PHE A 163 -17.20 4.26 -7.01
CA PHE A 163 -18.00 4.30 -8.22
C PHE A 163 -18.71 5.65 -8.40
N ALA A 164 -19.24 6.22 -7.31
CA ALA A 164 -19.83 7.55 -7.33
C ALA A 164 -18.83 8.64 -7.73
N ALA A 165 -17.57 8.51 -7.32
CA ALA A 165 -16.47 9.41 -7.69
C ALA A 165 -15.92 9.16 -9.11
N GLY A 166 -16.45 8.20 -9.86
CA GLY A 166 -15.97 7.87 -11.21
C GLY A 166 -14.61 7.17 -11.24
N TYR A 167 -14.18 6.57 -10.13
CA TYR A 167 -12.88 5.90 -10.02
C TYR A 167 -12.69 4.83 -11.10
N GLY A 168 -11.56 4.91 -11.82
CA GLY A 168 -11.22 3.97 -12.89
C GLY A 168 -12.07 4.11 -14.17
N GLN A 169 -12.88 5.17 -14.32
CA GLN A 169 -13.48 5.52 -15.60
C GLN A 169 -12.40 6.23 -16.46
N GLN A 170 -12.03 5.65 -17.60
CA GLN A 170 -11.26 6.41 -18.59
C GLN A 170 -12.13 7.55 -19.09
N SER A 171 -11.63 8.78 -19.02
CA SER A 171 -12.28 9.94 -19.63
C SER A 171 -12.36 9.71 -21.14
N SER A 172 -13.55 9.37 -21.65
CA SER A 172 -13.82 9.27 -23.08
C SER A 172 -13.93 10.66 -23.70
N ASN A 173 -12.88 11.48 -23.63
CA ASN A 173 -12.75 12.67 -24.46
C ASN A 173 -12.02 12.29 -25.76
N GLY A 174 -12.72 11.55 -26.62
CA GLY A 174 -12.38 11.52 -28.04
C GLY A 174 -12.88 12.81 -28.70
N PRO A 175 -12.14 13.40 -29.66
CA PRO A 175 -12.58 14.62 -30.32
C PRO A 175 -13.93 14.35 -31.02
N GLN A 176 -14.96 15.10 -30.64
CA GLN A 176 -16.19 15.18 -31.41
C GLN A 176 -15.80 15.71 -32.79
N SER A 177 -15.80 14.83 -33.79
CA SER A 177 -15.71 15.25 -35.18
C SER A 177 -16.95 16.11 -35.46
N ALA A 178 -16.75 17.41 -35.49
CA ALA A 178 -17.75 18.34 -35.99
C ALA A 178 -17.94 18.03 -37.47
N SER A 179 -18.97 17.25 -37.80
CA SER A 179 -19.48 17.19 -39.16
C SER A 179 -20.09 18.55 -39.47
N ALA A 180 -19.28 19.43 -40.05
CA ALA A 180 -19.73 20.68 -40.63
C ALA A 180 -20.73 20.36 -41.75
N HIS A 181 -21.99 20.70 -41.52
CA HIS A 181 -22.94 21.00 -42.58
C HIS A 181 -22.39 22.19 -43.39
N GLY A 182 -22.30 22.01 -44.71
CA GLY A 182 -21.95 23.08 -45.64
C GLY A 182 -22.41 22.73 -47.03
N SER A 183 -23.67 23.08 -47.34
CA SER A 183 -24.17 23.24 -48.71
C SER A 183 -23.27 24.19 -49.50
N LEU A 184 -23.05 23.86 -50.76
CA LEU A 184 -23.30 24.72 -51.93
C LEU A 184 -23.43 23.81 -53.17
#